data_AF-A0AAU3WKD1-F1
#
_entry.id   AF-A0AAU3WKD1-F1
#
_cell.length_a   1.000
_cell.length_b   1.000
_cell.length_c   1.000
_cell.angle_alpha   90.00
_cell.angle_beta   90.00
_cell.angle_gamma   90.00
#
_symmetry.space_group_name_H-M   'P 1'
#
loop_
_entity.id
_entity.type
_entity.pdbx_description
1 polymer ?
#
loop_
_entity_poly.entity_id
_entity_poly.type
_entity_poly.pdbx_seq_one_letter_code
_entity_poly.pdbx_strand_id
1 'polypeptide(L)'
;MAMDLRQLHYFTVIFEQRSVSRAAEHLCISQPALTRQLRQLERSLDAVLFERLPQGVSPTAAGQALYGHARLLLRLADTTREVVHSAGPVRESVRTGLPPGTPTPWLTQVLTSLRETVPEAELVLTDANSTGQLRMLREGHLDLALVHQRPPAQLTARLLYEQRIGLAVRPGHPLAARTVCRLEDLDDVRVLVHSREQVTEEHDQILGAAAACGVQPQWIFAWFTENALACATAGDAAAALLTRPSAHRLLPDWTWHPLAEPEFRLPTWIAHQPQTRAIIARVAAAFAAIPFQHDDPGSDNSSGPVRQPVQSAAAMRAAAVLSAVDKAGRSARDQRADGMDREIAAGG
;
A
#
# COMPACT_ATOMS: atom_id res chain seq x y z
N MET A 1 2.87 25.11 30.46
CA MET A 1 2.64 26.19 29.47
C MET A 1 2.75 25.59 28.07
N ALA A 2 1.84 26.01 27.18
CA ALA A 2 1.49 25.32 25.95
C ALA A 2 2.60 25.33 24.88
N MET A 3 2.71 24.19 24.18
CA MET A 3 3.40 24.01 22.91
C MET A 3 2.77 24.93 21.83
N ASP A 4 3.59 25.55 20.99
CA ASP A 4 3.14 26.38 19.85
C ASP A 4 3.58 25.78 18.49
N LEU A 5 2.82 26.06 17.42
CA LEU A 5 3.06 25.60 16.05
C LEU A 5 4.44 26.01 15.53
N ARG A 6 4.94 27.19 15.90
CA ARG A 6 6.30 27.61 15.51
C ARG A 6 7.37 26.66 16.04
N GLN A 7 7.20 26.18 17.28
CA GLN A 7 8.15 25.23 17.88
C GLN A 7 8.09 23.87 17.20
N LEU A 8 6.89 23.41 16.83
CA LEU A 8 6.71 22.19 16.03
C LEU A 8 7.37 22.31 14.67
N HIS A 9 7.22 23.45 13.98
CA HIS A 9 7.87 23.70 12.69
C HIS A 9 9.41 23.67 12.80
N TYR A 10 9.96 24.34 13.82
CA TYR A 10 11.40 24.30 14.08
C TYR A 10 11.91 22.90 14.38
N PHE A 11 11.17 22.15 15.20
CA PHE A 11 11.47 20.76 15.49
C PHE A 11 11.48 19.89 14.22
N THR A 12 10.48 20.02 13.32
CA THR A 12 10.44 19.23 12.08
C THR A 12 11.63 19.53 11.18
N VAL A 13 12.05 20.80 11.07
CA VAL A 13 13.23 21.17 10.27
C VAL A 13 14.52 20.61 10.89
N ILE A 14 14.68 20.64 12.21
CA ILE A 14 15.84 20.01 12.88
C ILE A 14 15.86 18.50 12.63
N PHE A 15 14.70 17.84 12.70
CA PHE A 15 14.56 16.41 12.45
C PHE A 15 15.00 16.01 11.05
N GLU A 16 14.67 16.83 10.05
CA GLU A 16 15.01 16.61 8.64
C GLU A 16 16.48 16.91 8.35
N GLN A 17 17.01 18.00 8.88
CA GLN A 17 18.40 18.43 8.63
C GLN A 17 19.44 17.66 9.45
N ARG A 18 19.03 16.95 10.51
CA ARG A 18 19.91 16.25 11.48
C ARG A 18 21.01 17.13 12.08
N SER A 19 20.86 18.45 12.00
CA SER A 19 21.80 19.45 12.46
C SER A 19 21.05 20.73 12.82
N VAL A 20 21.27 21.21 14.05
CA VAL A 20 20.67 22.47 14.51
C VAL A 20 21.25 23.68 13.77
N SER A 21 22.54 23.65 13.41
CA SER A 21 23.17 24.73 12.64
C SER A 21 22.60 24.84 11.23
N ARG A 22 22.52 23.72 10.50
CA ARG A 22 21.90 23.69 9.16
C ARG A 22 20.41 24.05 9.19
N ALA A 23 19.69 23.60 10.21
CA ALA A 23 18.29 23.98 10.39
C ALA A 23 18.14 25.48 10.64
N ALA A 24 19.03 26.09 11.43
CA ALA A 24 19.01 27.52 11.69
C ALA A 24 19.31 28.34 10.42
N GLU A 25 20.28 27.90 9.62
CA GLU A 25 20.58 28.47 8.30
C GLU A 25 19.36 28.38 7.36
N HIS A 26 18.73 27.20 7.28
CA HIS A 26 17.54 26.99 6.44
C HIS A 26 16.35 27.87 6.87
N LEU A 27 16.19 28.08 8.18
CA LEU A 27 15.14 28.92 8.76
C LEU A 27 15.49 30.41 8.78
N CYS A 28 16.68 30.80 8.32
CA CYS A 28 17.21 32.17 8.37
C CYS A 28 17.17 32.78 9.78
N ILE A 29 17.49 32.00 10.81
CA ILE A 29 17.56 32.44 12.22
C ILE A 29 18.89 32.07 12.86
N SER A 30 19.19 32.64 14.02
CA SER A 30 20.41 32.28 14.75
C SER A 30 20.29 30.92 15.44
N GLN A 31 21.36 30.13 15.41
CA GLN A 31 21.43 28.83 16.10
C GLN A 31 21.09 28.90 17.61
N PRO A 32 21.54 29.92 18.38
CA PRO A 32 21.15 30.06 19.79
C PRO A 32 19.63 30.24 19.97
N ALA A 33 18.98 30.98 19.07
CA ALA A 33 17.53 31.17 19.12
C ALA A 33 16.79 29.86 18.85
N LEU A 34 17.21 29.10 17.83
CA LEU A 34 16.64 27.80 17.51
C LEU A 34 16.82 26.79 18.66
N THR A 35 18.01 26.76 19.26
CA THR A 35 18.32 25.90 20.42
C THR A 35 17.42 26.22 21.62
N ARG A 36 17.16 27.51 21.87
CA ARG A 36 16.27 27.94 22.95
C ARG A 36 14.83 27.48 22.72
N GLN A 37 14.34 27.57 21.49
CA GLN A 37 12.99 27.11 21.12
C GLN A 37 12.85 25.59 21.26
N LEU A 38 13.84 24.82 20.80
CA LEU A 38 13.89 23.38 20.99
C LEU A 38 13.82 23.01 22.48
N ARG A 39 14.67 23.62 23.32
CA ARG A 39 14.65 23.38 24.78
C ARG A 39 13.34 23.76 25.45
N GLN A 40 12.61 24.74 24.90
CA GLN A 40 11.31 25.13 25.42
C GLN A 40 10.25 24.09 25.06
N LEU A 41 10.28 23.56 23.84
CA LEU A 41 9.43 22.46 23.41
C LEU A 41 9.68 21.21 24.27
N GLU A 42 10.94 20.80 24.43
CA GLU A 42 11.33 19.65 25.26
C GLU A 42 10.81 19.79 26.71
N ARG A 43 10.94 20.98 27.31
CA ARG A 43 10.37 21.28 28.63
C ARG A 43 8.85 21.25 28.67
N SER A 44 8.18 21.66 27.60
CA SER A 44 6.71 21.64 27.53
C SER A 44 6.14 20.22 27.42
N LEU A 45 6.91 19.32 26.80
CA LEU A 45 6.54 17.92 26.57
C LEU A 45 7.12 16.97 27.62
N ASP A 46 7.94 17.49 28.53
CA ASP A 46 8.72 16.71 29.51
C ASP A 46 9.51 15.55 28.87
N ALA A 47 10.11 15.82 27.70
CA ALA A 47 10.78 14.81 26.90
C ALA A 47 11.99 15.39 26.15
N VAL A 48 13.10 14.63 26.14
CA VAL A 48 14.25 14.92 25.27
C VAL A 48 13.95 14.41 23.88
N LEU A 49 14.02 15.29 22.87
CA LEU A 49 13.62 14.96 21.50
C LEU A 49 14.82 14.59 20.62
N PHE A 50 16.02 15.05 20.99
CA PHE A 50 17.25 14.77 20.26
C PHE A 50 18.41 14.44 21.20
N GLU A 51 19.24 13.49 20.79
CA GLU A 51 20.55 13.22 21.36
C GLU A 51 21.63 13.97 20.58
N ARG A 52 22.62 14.50 21.30
CA ARG A 52 23.76 15.18 20.69
C ARG A 52 24.79 14.16 20.22
N LEU A 53 25.22 14.32 18.98
CA LEU A 53 26.30 13.54 18.37
C LEU A 53 27.46 14.47 17.96
N PRO A 54 28.67 13.94 17.75
CA PRO A 54 29.80 14.72 17.26
C PRO A 54 29.51 15.48 15.95
N GLN A 55 28.58 14.96 15.13
CA GLN A 55 28.23 15.50 13.81
C GLN A 55 26.78 15.98 13.71
N GLY A 56 26.17 16.43 14.82
CA GLY A 56 24.83 17.01 14.80
C GLY A 56 23.91 16.39 15.85
N VAL A 57 22.72 15.98 15.44
CA VAL A 57 21.68 15.45 16.34
C VAL A 57 20.97 14.23 15.75
N SER A 58 20.63 13.28 16.62
CA SER A 58 19.79 12.13 16.28
C SER A 58 18.48 12.17 17.08
N PRO A 59 17.32 11.89 16.47
CA PRO A 59 16.05 11.88 17.18
C PRO A 59 15.97 10.69 18.14
N THR A 60 15.49 10.97 19.35
CA THR A 60 15.11 9.92 20.33
C THR A 60 13.85 9.20 19.88
N ALA A 61 13.45 8.15 20.60
CA ALA A 61 12.14 7.53 20.39
C ALA A 61 10.98 8.53 20.52
N ALA A 62 11.07 9.46 21.49
CA ALA A 62 10.10 10.55 21.65
C ALA A 62 10.13 11.52 20.47
N GLY A 63 11.32 11.88 19.97
CA GLY A 63 11.47 12.68 18.76
C GLY A 63 10.84 12.01 17.52
N GLN A 64 11.04 10.71 17.33
CA GLN A 64 10.42 9.97 16.23
C GLN A 64 8.89 9.96 16.32
N ALA A 65 8.34 9.73 17.51
CA ALA A 65 6.90 9.75 17.74
C ALA A 65 6.30 11.15 17.51
N LEU A 66 6.98 12.20 17.98
CA LEU A 66 6.54 13.58 17.81
C LEU A 66 6.53 14.00 16.33
N TYR A 67 7.51 13.57 15.53
CA TYR A 67 7.65 13.99 14.14
C TYR A 67 6.40 13.70 13.28
N GLY A 68 5.82 12.49 13.40
CA GLY A 68 4.59 12.16 12.70
C GLY A 68 3.43 13.09 13.06
N HIS A 69 3.24 13.33 14.37
CA HIS A 69 2.16 14.17 14.89
C HIS A 69 2.37 15.66 14.58
N ALA A 70 3.60 16.15 14.68
CA ALA A 70 3.97 17.54 14.40
C ALA A 70 3.62 17.91 12.95
N ARG A 71 3.93 17.04 11.98
CA ARG A 71 3.59 17.25 10.57
C ARG A 71 2.07 17.27 10.32
N LEU A 72 1.30 16.44 11.03
CA LEU A 72 -0.17 16.47 10.94
C LEU A 72 -0.74 17.78 11.48
N LEU A 73 -0.26 18.24 12.63
CA LEU A 73 -0.70 19.50 13.25
C LEU A 73 -0.37 20.72 12.39
N LEU A 74 0.85 20.80 11.84
CA LEU A 74 1.25 21.89 10.96
C LEU A 74 0.40 21.93 9.70
N ARG A 75 0.16 20.78 9.06
CA ARG A 75 -0.73 20.69 7.90
C ARG A 75 -2.16 21.13 8.22
N LEU A 76 -2.70 20.70 9.37
CA LEU A 76 -4.03 21.12 9.78
C LEU A 76 -4.10 22.64 9.97
N ALA A 77 -3.06 23.25 10.54
CA ALA A 77 -2.97 24.70 10.68
C ALA A 77 -2.92 25.43 9.33
N ASP A 78 -2.15 24.90 8.36
CA ASP A 78 -2.08 25.44 7.01
C ASP A 78 -3.45 25.33 6.31
N THR A 79 -4.08 24.16 6.33
CA THR A 79 -5.43 23.94 5.80
C THR A 79 -6.44 24.88 6.46
N THR A 80 -6.38 25.08 7.78
CA THR A 80 -7.27 26.03 8.49
C THR A 80 -7.12 27.45 7.94
N ARG A 81 -5.90 27.87 7.58
CA ARG A 81 -5.64 29.21 7.03
C ARG A 81 -6.19 29.36 5.60
N GLU A 82 -6.06 28.32 4.79
CA GLU A 82 -6.63 28.23 3.43
C GLU A 82 -8.16 28.27 3.47
N VAL A 83 -8.74 27.47 4.34
CA VAL A 83 -10.18 27.39 4.64
C VAL A 83 -10.77 28.76 5.01
N VAL A 84 -10.10 29.52 5.88
CA VAL A 84 -10.56 30.85 6.31
C VAL A 84 -10.47 31.89 5.17
N HIS A 85 -9.55 31.71 4.21
CA HIS A 85 -9.37 32.65 3.09
C HIS A 85 -10.26 32.36 1.87
N SER A 86 -10.90 31.19 1.78
CA SER A 86 -11.86 30.90 0.70
C SER A 86 -13.26 31.42 1.05
N ALA A 87 -13.77 32.38 0.27
CA ALA A 87 -15.10 33.00 0.45
C ALA A 87 -16.31 32.12 0.06
N GLY A 88 -16.16 30.79 0.09
CA GLY A 88 -17.23 29.81 -0.16
C GLY A 88 -17.48 28.93 1.08
N PRO A 89 -18.50 28.05 1.08
CA PRO A 89 -18.60 27.03 2.11
C PRO A 89 -17.31 26.21 2.10
N VAL A 90 -16.62 26.27 3.22
CA VAL A 90 -15.34 25.61 3.46
C VAL A 90 -15.48 24.13 3.12
N ARG A 91 -14.78 23.69 2.07
CA ARG A 91 -14.61 22.25 1.82
C ARG A 91 -13.36 21.77 2.53
N GLU A 92 -13.48 20.64 3.20
CA GLU A 92 -12.35 19.98 3.82
C GLU A 92 -11.68 19.05 2.80
N SER A 93 -10.42 19.35 2.48
CA SER A 93 -9.61 18.47 1.63
C SER A 93 -9.43 17.10 2.28
N VAL A 94 -9.64 16.02 1.53
CA VAL A 94 -9.42 14.62 1.93
C VAL A 94 -8.53 13.95 0.88
N ARG A 95 -7.25 13.78 1.22
CA ARG A 95 -6.25 13.17 0.35
C ARG A 95 -6.42 11.66 0.33
N THR A 96 -6.78 11.11 -0.82
CA THR A 96 -7.15 9.70 -0.97
C THR A 96 -6.23 9.02 -1.98
N GLY A 97 -5.54 7.98 -1.53
CA GLY A 97 -4.72 7.13 -2.40
C GLY A 97 -5.58 6.14 -3.17
N LEU A 98 -5.24 5.92 -4.45
CA LEU A 98 -5.88 4.95 -5.31
C LEU A 98 -4.86 3.92 -5.81
N PRO A 99 -5.16 2.61 -5.67
CA PRO A 99 -4.29 1.57 -6.16
C PRO A 99 -4.53 1.34 -7.66
N PRO A 100 -3.50 0.90 -8.42
CA PRO A 100 -3.67 0.48 -9.80
C PRO A 100 -4.79 -0.56 -9.94
N GLY A 101 -5.53 -0.53 -11.05
CA GLY A 101 -6.63 -1.47 -11.30
C GLY A 101 -7.94 -1.15 -10.57
N THR A 102 -8.03 -0.02 -9.85
CA THR A 102 -9.30 0.50 -9.33
C THR A 102 -10.31 0.70 -10.47
N PRO A 103 -11.49 0.05 -10.44
CA PRO A 103 -12.44 0.15 -11.54
C PRO A 103 -13.05 1.56 -11.65
N THR A 104 -12.80 2.23 -12.77
CA THR A 104 -13.27 3.59 -13.03
C THR A 104 -14.80 3.73 -12.88
N PRO A 105 -15.65 2.82 -13.38
CA PRO A 105 -17.11 2.96 -13.23
C PRO A 105 -17.56 2.99 -11.76
N TRP A 106 -17.02 2.10 -10.93
CA TRP A 106 -17.31 2.08 -9.49
C TRP A 106 -16.78 3.35 -8.80
N LEU A 107 -15.56 3.78 -9.12
CA LEU A 107 -15.00 5.02 -8.56
C LEU A 107 -15.88 6.23 -8.92
N THR A 108 -16.34 6.35 -10.17
CA THR A 108 -17.23 7.43 -10.61
C THR A 108 -18.57 7.43 -9.85
N GLN A 109 -19.13 6.26 -9.55
CA GLN A 109 -20.34 6.13 -8.72
C GLN A 109 -20.09 6.64 -7.29
N VAL A 110 -18.97 6.24 -6.69
CA VAL A 110 -18.55 6.73 -5.37
C VAL A 110 -18.38 8.24 -5.36
N LEU A 111 -17.67 8.80 -6.35
CA LEU A 111 -17.43 10.24 -6.45
C LEU A 111 -18.73 11.03 -6.64
N THR A 112 -19.69 10.49 -7.41
CA THR A 112 -21.02 11.10 -7.58
C THR A 112 -21.80 11.09 -6.27
N SER A 113 -21.86 9.95 -5.58
CA SER A 113 -22.55 9.83 -4.29
C SER A 113 -21.93 10.71 -3.20
N LEU A 114 -20.61 10.86 -3.19
CA LEU A 114 -19.90 11.73 -2.25
C LEU A 114 -20.30 13.19 -2.40
N ARG A 115 -20.53 13.68 -3.63
CA ARG A 115 -20.98 15.06 -3.87
C ARG A 115 -22.35 15.34 -3.24
N GLU A 116 -23.18 14.31 -3.07
CA GLU A 116 -24.52 14.42 -2.49
C GLU A 116 -24.52 14.17 -0.97
N THR A 117 -23.76 13.18 -0.52
CA THR A 117 -23.79 12.69 0.89
C THR A 117 -22.76 13.37 1.79
N VAL A 118 -21.69 13.90 1.20
CA VAL A 118 -20.60 14.61 1.89
C VAL A 118 -20.15 15.83 1.05
N PRO A 119 -21.06 16.78 0.74
CA PRO A 119 -20.78 17.95 -0.12
C PRO A 119 -19.68 18.89 0.40
N GLU A 120 -19.35 18.80 1.69
CA GLU A 120 -18.27 19.52 2.35
C GLU A 120 -16.89 18.85 2.18
N ALA A 121 -16.81 17.64 1.61
CA ALA A 121 -15.53 17.01 1.30
C ALA A 121 -15.02 17.43 -0.09
N GLU A 122 -13.73 17.77 -0.17
CA GLU A 122 -13.00 17.88 -1.43
C GLU A 122 -11.98 16.74 -1.54
N LEU A 123 -12.21 15.80 -2.46
CA LEU A 123 -11.28 14.69 -2.66
C LEU A 123 -10.08 15.11 -3.51
N VAL A 124 -8.89 14.84 -3.00
CA VAL A 124 -7.63 14.91 -3.76
C VAL A 124 -7.14 13.49 -3.97
N LEU A 125 -7.20 13.01 -5.21
CA LEU A 125 -6.84 11.63 -5.56
C LEU A 125 -5.35 11.54 -5.90
N THR A 126 -4.68 10.47 -5.47
CA THR A 126 -3.28 10.21 -5.79
C THR A 126 -3.07 8.75 -6.13
N ASP A 127 -2.56 8.47 -7.33
CA ASP A 127 -2.21 7.11 -7.74
C ASP A 127 -0.94 6.62 -7.03
N ALA A 128 -1.04 5.48 -6.35
CA ALA A 128 0.10 4.83 -5.71
C ALA A 128 -0.21 3.35 -5.42
N ASN A 129 0.79 2.48 -5.41
CA ASN A 129 0.61 1.09 -5.00
C ASN A 129 0.31 0.98 -3.48
N SER A 130 -0.17 -0.18 -3.03
CA SER A 130 -0.57 -0.41 -1.64
C SER A 130 0.55 -0.08 -0.64
N THR A 131 1.77 -0.52 -0.92
CA THR A 131 2.95 -0.26 -0.08
C THR A 131 3.23 1.24 0.07
N GLY A 132 3.21 1.97 -1.04
CA GLY A 132 3.39 3.42 -1.09
C GLY A 132 2.29 4.16 -0.34
N GLN A 133 1.02 3.79 -0.56
CA GLN A 133 -0.10 4.40 0.13
C GLN A 133 -0.06 4.16 1.65
N LEU A 134 0.23 2.94 2.11
CA LEU A 134 0.35 2.64 3.53
C LEU A 134 1.48 3.41 4.19
N ARG A 135 2.58 3.69 3.46
CA ARG A 135 3.64 4.58 3.93
C ARG A 135 3.17 6.03 3.99
N MET A 136 2.55 6.55 2.93
CA MET A 136 2.01 7.92 2.89
C MET A 136 0.95 8.17 3.97
N LEU A 137 0.10 7.19 4.26
CA LEU A 137 -0.90 7.27 5.32
C LEU A 137 -0.25 7.36 6.71
N ARG A 138 0.84 6.60 6.94
CA ARG A 138 1.63 6.67 8.19
C ARG A 138 2.35 8.02 8.34
N GLU A 139 2.86 8.56 7.25
CA GLU A 139 3.53 9.87 7.20
C GLU A 139 2.54 11.05 7.14
N GLY A 140 1.22 10.76 7.09
CA GLY A 140 0.12 11.73 7.00
C GLY A 140 0.04 12.49 5.67
N HIS A 141 0.72 12.00 4.63
CA HIS A 141 0.59 12.48 3.25
C HIS A 141 -0.73 12.07 2.60
N LEU A 142 -1.33 10.98 3.05
CA LEU A 142 -2.71 10.60 2.74
C LEU A 142 -3.55 10.64 4.01
N ASP A 143 -4.84 10.88 3.80
CA ASP A 143 -5.88 10.80 4.84
C ASP A 143 -6.65 9.47 4.73
N LEU A 144 -6.85 8.99 3.49
CA LEU A 144 -7.45 7.70 3.14
C LEU A 144 -6.57 6.96 2.14
N ALA A 145 -6.56 5.62 2.23
CA ALA A 145 -5.88 4.76 1.28
C ALA A 145 -6.82 3.63 0.84
N LEU A 146 -6.91 3.39 -0.47
CA LEU A 146 -7.48 2.18 -1.03
C LEU A 146 -6.34 1.21 -1.34
N VAL A 147 -6.36 0.00 -0.80
CA VAL A 147 -5.21 -0.92 -0.90
C VAL A 147 -5.63 -2.35 -1.20
N HIS A 148 -4.84 -3.03 -2.03
CA HIS A 148 -5.07 -4.40 -2.51
C HIS A 148 -4.56 -5.50 -1.57
N GLN A 149 -4.41 -5.18 -0.29
CA GLN A 149 -3.87 -6.07 0.73
C GLN A 149 -4.47 -5.71 2.08
N ARG A 150 -4.48 -6.65 3.02
CA ARG A 150 -5.00 -6.36 4.35
C ARG A 150 -4.14 -5.27 5.02
N PRO A 151 -4.72 -4.13 5.43
CA PRO A 151 -3.97 -3.09 6.13
C PRO A 151 -3.47 -3.57 7.50
N PRO A 152 -2.37 -3.02 8.03
CA PRO A 152 -1.91 -3.28 9.39
C PRO A 152 -2.98 -2.98 10.44
N ALA A 153 -3.01 -3.76 11.52
CA ALA A 153 -4.03 -3.67 12.57
C ALA A 153 -4.07 -2.33 13.32
N GLN A 154 -3.02 -1.50 13.20
CA GLN A 154 -2.97 -0.16 13.77
C GLN A 154 -3.83 0.86 12.99
N LEU A 155 -4.34 0.50 11.82
CA LEU A 155 -5.21 1.35 11.02
C LEU A 155 -6.68 0.92 11.19
N THR A 156 -7.58 1.89 11.07
CA THR A 156 -9.00 1.59 10.86
C THR A 156 -9.18 1.21 9.40
N ALA A 157 -9.69 0.00 9.15
CA ALA A 157 -9.84 -0.52 7.80
C ALA A 157 -11.15 -1.29 7.61
N ARG A 158 -11.65 -1.29 6.38
CA ARG A 158 -12.82 -2.08 5.97
C ARG A 158 -12.65 -2.60 4.55
N LEU A 159 -13.02 -3.86 4.32
CA LEU A 159 -13.05 -4.44 2.99
C LEU A 159 -14.17 -3.76 2.18
N LEU A 160 -13.83 -3.24 1.00
CA LEU A 160 -14.80 -2.66 0.07
C LEU A 160 -15.38 -3.73 -0.85
N TYR A 161 -14.51 -4.50 -1.50
CA TYR A 161 -14.87 -5.55 -2.45
C TYR A 161 -13.69 -6.47 -2.73
N GLU A 162 -13.96 -7.56 -3.43
CA GLU A 162 -12.94 -8.47 -3.94
C GLU A 162 -13.14 -8.66 -5.44
N GLN A 163 -12.06 -8.68 -6.21
CA GLN A 163 -12.13 -8.95 -7.65
C GLN A 163 -11.49 -10.31 -7.95
N ARG A 164 -12.11 -11.09 -8.82
CA ARG A 164 -11.48 -12.32 -9.33
C ARG A 164 -10.28 -11.95 -10.20
N ILE A 165 -9.17 -12.63 -9.95
CA ILE A 165 -8.02 -12.65 -10.86
C ILE A 165 -8.26 -13.79 -11.86
N GLY A 166 -8.05 -13.49 -13.12
CA GLY A 166 -8.14 -14.46 -14.21
C GLY A 166 -7.00 -14.25 -15.20
N LEU A 167 -7.12 -14.91 -16.34
CA LEU A 167 -6.10 -14.97 -17.37
C LEU A 167 -6.53 -14.16 -18.58
N ALA A 168 -5.83 -13.05 -18.86
CA ALA A 168 -5.90 -12.40 -20.16
C ALA A 168 -4.98 -13.16 -21.13
N VAL A 169 -5.48 -13.60 -22.27
CA VAL A 169 -4.74 -14.43 -23.22
C VAL A 169 -4.59 -13.71 -24.55
N ARG A 170 -3.36 -13.73 -25.09
CA ARG A 170 -3.01 -13.13 -26.38
C ARG A 170 -3.82 -13.77 -27.53
N PRO A 171 -4.27 -12.98 -28.51
CA PRO A 171 -4.88 -13.52 -29.73
C PRO A 171 -4.02 -14.60 -30.39
N GLY A 172 -4.67 -15.67 -30.86
CA GLY A 172 -4.02 -16.78 -31.55
C GLY A 172 -3.35 -17.83 -30.64
N HIS A 173 -3.27 -17.60 -29.33
CA HIS A 173 -2.81 -18.64 -28.39
C HIS A 173 -3.92 -19.69 -28.15
N PRO A 174 -3.62 -21.00 -28.02
CA PRO A 174 -4.64 -22.04 -27.79
C PRO A 174 -5.55 -21.81 -26.58
N LEU A 175 -5.03 -21.16 -25.53
CA LEU A 175 -5.83 -20.82 -24.35
C LEU A 175 -6.93 -19.78 -24.62
N ALA A 176 -6.84 -18.99 -25.69
CA ALA A 176 -7.85 -17.99 -26.03
C ALA A 176 -9.18 -18.62 -26.45
N ALA A 177 -9.17 -19.90 -26.84
CA ALA A 177 -10.37 -20.66 -27.19
C ALA A 177 -11.08 -21.27 -25.97
N ARG A 178 -10.51 -21.15 -24.76
CA ARG A 178 -11.12 -21.68 -23.54
C ARG A 178 -12.25 -20.77 -23.06
N THR A 179 -13.19 -21.31 -22.30
CA THR A 179 -14.18 -20.51 -21.57
C THR A 179 -13.73 -20.22 -20.14
N VAL A 180 -12.98 -21.15 -19.55
CA VAL A 180 -12.43 -21.10 -18.19
C VAL A 180 -11.02 -21.69 -18.26
N CYS A 181 -10.07 -21.10 -17.55
CA CYS A 181 -8.71 -21.63 -17.42
C CYS A 181 -8.50 -22.21 -16.02
N ARG A 182 -7.58 -23.16 -15.90
CA ARG A 182 -7.08 -23.73 -14.64
C ARG A 182 -5.61 -23.35 -14.47
N LEU A 183 -5.11 -23.40 -13.25
CA LEU A 183 -3.68 -23.12 -13.02
C LEU A 183 -2.78 -24.09 -13.78
N GLU A 184 -3.21 -25.35 -13.92
CA GLU A 184 -2.56 -26.42 -14.69
C GLU A 184 -2.43 -26.10 -16.19
N ASP A 185 -3.32 -25.28 -16.75
CA ASP A 185 -3.24 -24.88 -18.16
C ASP A 185 -2.06 -23.91 -18.43
N LEU A 186 -1.39 -23.44 -17.38
CA LEU A 186 -0.27 -22.50 -17.46
C LEU A 186 1.10 -23.18 -17.51
N ASP A 187 1.17 -24.51 -17.51
CA ASP A 187 2.44 -25.23 -17.57
C ASP A 187 3.21 -24.88 -18.84
N ASP A 188 4.49 -24.51 -18.70
CA ASP A 188 5.35 -23.98 -19.76
C ASP A 188 4.83 -22.73 -20.49
N VAL A 189 3.73 -22.12 -20.04
CA VAL A 189 3.19 -20.89 -20.63
C VAL A 189 3.95 -19.68 -20.11
N ARG A 190 4.25 -18.74 -21.00
CA ARG A 190 4.83 -17.43 -20.65
C ARG A 190 3.75 -16.52 -20.10
N VAL A 191 3.77 -16.27 -18.78
CA VAL A 191 2.72 -15.55 -18.07
C VAL A 191 3.28 -14.26 -17.46
N LEU A 192 2.75 -13.12 -17.91
CA LEU A 192 3.00 -11.82 -17.31
C LEU A 192 2.28 -11.72 -15.96
N VAL A 193 3.03 -11.33 -14.94
CA VAL A 193 2.55 -11.16 -13.56
C VAL A 193 3.15 -9.91 -12.95
N HIS A 194 2.41 -9.29 -12.03
CA HIS A 194 2.94 -8.16 -11.29
C HIS A 194 4.16 -8.58 -10.46
N SER A 195 5.16 -7.70 -10.39
CA SER A 195 6.31 -7.91 -9.51
C SER A 195 5.88 -7.90 -8.03
N ARG A 196 6.62 -8.63 -7.19
CA ARG A 196 6.31 -8.76 -5.76
C ARG A 196 6.26 -7.42 -5.02
N GLU A 197 7.06 -6.44 -5.44
CA GLU A 197 7.10 -5.09 -4.86
C GLU A 197 5.80 -4.31 -5.12
N GLN A 198 5.04 -4.68 -6.15
CA GLN A 198 3.80 -4.03 -6.52
C GLN A 198 2.59 -4.60 -5.76
N VAL A 199 2.50 -5.93 -5.63
CA VAL A 199 1.40 -6.65 -4.96
C VAL A 199 1.91 -7.92 -4.25
N THR A 200 2.46 -7.74 -3.05
CA THR A 200 3.15 -8.83 -2.34
C THR A 200 2.25 -10.02 -1.99
N GLU A 201 1.04 -9.77 -1.47
CA GLU A 201 0.12 -10.85 -1.07
C GLU A 201 -0.38 -11.66 -2.27
N GLU A 202 -0.78 -11.00 -3.36
CA GLU A 202 -1.21 -11.66 -4.60
C GLU A 202 -0.09 -12.52 -5.21
N HIS A 203 1.11 -11.93 -5.32
CA HIS A 203 2.30 -12.60 -5.85
C HIS A 203 2.63 -13.89 -5.08
N ASP A 204 2.69 -13.80 -3.75
CA ASP A 204 3.05 -14.93 -2.90
C ASP A 204 1.96 -16.03 -2.92
N GLN A 205 0.67 -15.66 -3.08
CA GLN A 205 -0.43 -16.61 -3.24
C GLN A 205 -0.36 -17.38 -4.57
N ILE A 206 -0.13 -16.69 -5.69
CA ILE A 206 -0.06 -17.29 -7.02
C ILE A 206 1.10 -18.29 -7.11
N LEU A 207 2.30 -17.89 -6.65
CA LEU A 207 3.47 -18.77 -6.67
C LEU A 207 3.32 -19.97 -5.72
N GLY A 208 2.78 -19.75 -4.53
CA GLY A 208 2.53 -20.82 -3.57
C GLY A 208 1.56 -21.86 -4.13
N ALA A 209 0.52 -21.42 -4.82
CA ALA A 209 -0.44 -22.29 -5.49
C ALA A 209 0.17 -23.05 -6.67
N ALA A 210 0.95 -22.39 -7.53
CA ALA A 210 1.61 -23.05 -8.66
C ALA A 210 2.56 -24.16 -8.18
N ALA A 211 3.35 -23.87 -7.15
CA ALA A 211 4.22 -24.85 -6.52
C ALA A 211 3.44 -26.02 -5.89
N ALA A 212 2.31 -25.75 -5.23
CA ALA A 212 1.46 -26.79 -4.62
C ALA A 212 0.80 -27.70 -5.66
N CYS A 213 0.48 -27.18 -6.84
CA CYS A 213 -0.07 -27.94 -7.97
C CYS A 213 1.01 -28.60 -8.83
N GLY A 214 2.30 -28.32 -8.60
CA GLY A 214 3.41 -28.85 -9.39
C GLY A 214 3.51 -28.25 -10.80
N VAL A 215 2.88 -27.10 -11.05
CA VAL A 215 2.86 -26.43 -12.36
C VAL A 215 4.02 -25.44 -12.44
N GLN A 216 4.67 -25.35 -13.60
CA GLN A 216 5.83 -24.47 -13.83
C GLN A 216 5.57 -23.49 -14.98
N PRO A 217 4.78 -22.42 -14.76
CA PRO A 217 4.67 -21.35 -15.74
C PRO A 217 6.00 -20.60 -15.88
N GLN A 218 6.28 -20.10 -17.08
CA GLN A 218 7.39 -19.19 -17.33
C GLN A 218 7.00 -17.78 -16.90
N TRP A 219 7.19 -17.47 -15.61
CA TRP A 219 6.81 -16.18 -15.03
C TRP A 219 7.62 -15.01 -15.61
N ILE A 220 6.92 -13.99 -16.09
CA ILE A 220 7.48 -12.70 -16.49
C ILE A 220 7.04 -11.69 -15.43
N PHE A 221 7.89 -11.44 -14.44
CA PHE A 221 7.63 -10.43 -13.42
C PHE A 221 7.93 -9.05 -13.95
N ALA A 222 6.94 -8.17 -13.92
CA ALA A 222 7.11 -6.78 -14.31
C ALA A 222 6.31 -5.84 -13.42
N TRP A 223 6.82 -4.62 -13.25
CA TRP A 223 6.02 -3.53 -12.74
C TRP A 223 5.26 -2.92 -13.91
N PHE A 224 3.94 -3.02 -13.90
CA PHE A 224 3.09 -2.34 -14.87
C PHE A 224 1.81 -1.81 -14.22
N THR A 225 1.42 -0.61 -14.63
CA THR A 225 0.13 0.02 -14.25
C THR A 225 -0.66 0.36 -15.50
N GLU A 226 0.01 0.93 -16.51
CA GLU A 226 -0.53 1.27 -17.83
C GLU A 226 0.14 0.48 -18.97
N ASN A 227 1.43 0.14 -18.83
CA ASN A 227 2.24 -0.41 -19.91
C ASN A 227 2.23 -1.95 -19.99
N ALA A 228 1.14 -2.59 -19.59
CA ALA A 228 1.06 -4.06 -19.55
C ALA A 228 1.35 -4.70 -20.91
N LEU A 229 0.80 -4.12 -22.00
CA LEU A 229 1.04 -4.61 -23.37
C LEU A 229 2.51 -4.52 -23.78
N ALA A 230 3.22 -3.46 -23.40
CA ALA A 230 4.64 -3.31 -23.70
C ALA A 230 5.48 -4.34 -22.94
N CYS A 231 5.18 -4.57 -21.65
CA CYS A 231 5.82 -5.62 -20.85
C CYS A 231 5.53 -7.01 -21.42
N ALA A 232 4.29 -7.29 -21.79
CA ALA A 232 3.88 -8.54 -22.43
C ALA A 232 4.63 -8.76 -23.75
N THR A 233 4.74 -7.73 -24.59
CA THR A 233 5.43 -7.81 -25.88
C THR A 233 6.93 -8.05 -25.68
N ALA A 234 7.58 -7.29 -24.78
CA ALA A 234 9.01 -7.44 -24.50
C ALA A 234 9.35 -8.82 -23.93
N GLY A 235 8.46 -9.37 -23.10
CA GLY A 235 8.61 -10.70 -22.53
C GLY A 235 8.12 -11.83 -23.42
N ASP A 236 7.55 -11.55 -24.59
CA ASP A 236 6.81 -12.53 -25.41
C ASP A 236 5.80 -13.34 -24.56
N ALA A 237 5.03 -12.65 -23.73
CA ALA A 237 4.02 -13.26 -22.89
C ALA A 237 2.85 -13.78 -23.75
N ALA A 238 2.44 -15.01 -23.48
CA ALA A 238 1.25 -15.61 -24.07
C ALA A 238 -0.03 -15.26 -23.27
N ALA A 239 0.14 -14.99 -21.98
CA ALA A 239 -0.95 -14.66 -21.07
C ALA A 239 -0.52 -13.68 -19.98
N ALA A 240 -1.48 -13.07 -19.29
CA ALA A 240 -1.26 -12.19 -18.14
C ALA A 240 -2.31 -12.47 -17.05
N LEU A 241 -1.89 -12.54 -15.78
CA LEU A 241 -2.81 -12.69 -14.65
C LEU A 241 -3.27 -11.32 -14.15
N LEU A 242 -4.56 -11.02 -14.32
CA LEU A 242 -5.16 -9.72 -14.04
C LEU A 242 -6.63 -9.86 -13.67
N THR A 243 -7.19 -8.84 -13.03
CA THR A 243 -8.65 -8.68 -12.91
C THR A 243 -9.26 -8.36 -14.27
N ARG A 244 -10.51 -8.76 -14.50
CA ARG A 244 -11.21 -8.52 -15.77
C ARG A 244 -11.22 -7.03 -16.21
N PRO A 245 -11.52 -6.05 -15.34
CA PRO A 245 -11.46 -4.64 -15.73
C PRO A 245 -10.06 -4.19 -16.13
N SER A 246 -9.02 -4.72 -15.46
CA SER A 246 -7.63 -4.42 -15.80
C SER A 246 -7.24 -5.01 -17.14
N ALA A 247 -7.66 -6.25 -17.44
CA ALA A 247 -7.43 -6.87 -18.74
C ALA A 247 -8.07 -6.07 -19.88
N HIS A 248 -9.36 -5.71 -19.77
CA HIS A 248 -10.04 -4.91 -20.80
C HIS A 248 -9.39 -3.54 -21.03
N ARG A 249 -8.85 -2.92 -19.97
CA ARG A 249 -8.21 -1.61 -20.06
C ARG A 249 -6.79 -1.68 -20.62
N LEU A 250 -6.00 -2.65 -20.17
CA LEU A 250 -4.56 -2.71 -20.42
C LEU A 250 -4.16 -3.61 -21.58
N LEU A 251 -5.02 -4.57 -21.92
CA LEU A 251 -4.82 -5.58 -22.96
C LEU A 251 -6.14 -5.76 -23.74
N PRO A 252 -6.66 -4.71 -24.41
CA PRO A 252 -8.02 -4.70 -24.95
C PRO A 252 -8.28 -5.78 -26.01
N ASP A 253 -7.24 -6.20 -26.75
CA ASP A 253 -7.34 -7.25 -27.76
C ASP A 253 -7.21 -8.67 -27.18
N TRP A 254 -6.89 -8.80 -25.89
CA TRP A 254 -6.69 -10.09 -25.24
C TRP A 254 -7.99 -10.56 -24.62
N THR A 255 -8.30 -11.85 -24.78
CA THR A 255 -9.53 -12.41 -24.20
C THR A 255 -9.28 -12.79 -22.74
N TRP A 256 -10.14 -12.32 -21.84
CA TRP A 256 -10.03 -12.64 -20.42
C TRP A 256 -10.87 -13.88 -20.07
N HIS A 257 -10.28 -14.80 -19.32
CA HIS A 257 -10.91 -16.03 -18.86
C HIS A 257 -10.77 -16.15 -17.33
N PRO A 258 -11.82 -16.55 -16.60
CA PRO A 258 -11.70 -16.79 -15.17
C PRO A 258 -10.74 -17.97 -14.90
N LEU A 259 -10.00 -17.89 -13.81
CA LEU A 259 -9.16 -18.98 -13.31
C LEU A 259 -9.93 -19.72 -12.20
N ALA A 260 -10.43 -20.93 -12.50
CA ALA A 260 -11.40 -21.58 -11.62
C ALA A 260 -10.79 -22.27 -10.40
N GLU A 261 -9.61 -22.90 -10.53
CA GLU A 261 -9.03 -23.71 -9.46
C GLU A 261 -7.49 -23.62 -9.45
N PRO A 262 -6.88 -23.12 -8.35
CA PRO A 262 -7.52 -22.35 -7.27
C PRO A 262 -8.04 -20.98 -7.76
N GLU A 263 -9.12 -20.51 -7.16
CA GLU A 263 -9.62 -19.15 -7.38
C GLU A 263 -8.74 -18.14 -6.61
N PHE A 264 -8.25 -17.11 -7.31
CA PHE A 264 -7.55 -15.99 -6.68
C PHE A 264 -8.43 -14.75 -6.66
N ARG A 265 -8.42 -14.06 -5.52
CA ARG A 265 -9.19 -12.83 -5.31
C ARG A 265 -8.26 -11.71 -4.88
N LEU A 266 -8.47 -10.53 -5.45
CA LEU A 266 -7.80 -9.29 -5.11
C LEU A 266 -8.70 -8.47 -4.19
N PRO A 267 -8.44 -8.43 -2.87
CA PRO A 267 -9.28 -7.69 -1.94
C PRO A 267 -8.90 -6.21 -1.93
N THR A 268 -9.86 -5.31 -2.15
CA THR A 268 -9.65 -3.87 -2.01
C THR A 268 -10.19 -3.40 -0.65
N TRP A 269 -9.31 -2.87 0.19
CA TRP A 269 -9.63 -2.29 1.49
C TRP A 269 -9.58 -0.78 1.42
N ILE A 270 -10.43 -0.10 2.20
CA ILE A 270 -10.24 1.30 2.57
C ILE A 270 -9.62 1.38 3.95
N ALA A 271 -8.63 2.25 4.14
CA ALA A 271 -7.92 2.41 5.40
C ALA A 271 -7.64 3.89 5.74
N HIS A 272 -7.68 4.21 7.03
CA HIS A 272 -7.26 5.50 7.58
C HIS A 272 -6.66 5.36 8.99
N GLN A 273 -6.06 6.43 9.49
CA GLN A 273 -5.59 6.51 10.89
C GLN A 273 -6.77 6.42 11.87
N PRO A 274 -6.64 5.75 13.03
CA PRO A 274 -7.73 5.66 14.01
C PRO A 274 -8.17 7.01 14.55
N GLN A 275 -7.21 7.89 14.87
CA GLN A 275 -7.49 9.29 15.20
C GLN A 275 -7.49 10.10 13.91
N THR A 276 -8.68 10.45 13.44
CA THR A 276 -8.87 11.18 12.18
C THR A 276 -9.98 12.21 12.29
N ARG A 277 -10.07 13.11 11.31
CA ARG A 277 -11.16 14.10 11.22
C ARG A 277 -12.48 13.40 10.93
N ALA A 278 -13.59 13.93 11.44
CA ALA A 278 -14.92 13.37 11.20
C ALA A 278 -15.26 13.26 9.71
N ILE A 279 -14.78 14.20 8.89
CA ILE A 279 -14.95 14.16 7.44
C ILE A 279 -14.33 12.92 6.80
N ILE A 280 -13.17 12.48 7.28
CA ILE A 280 -12.44 11.32 6.73
C ILE A 280 -13.24 10.04 7.00
N ALA A 281 -13.79 9.89 8.20
CA ALA A 281 -14.64 8.75 8.55
C ALA A 281 -15.94 8.73 7.71
N ARG A 282 -16.55 9.89 7.46
CA ARG A 282 -17.74 10.01 6.61
C ARG A 282 -17.46 9.69 5.14
N VAL A 283 -16.33 10.18 4.61
CA VAL A 283 -15.89 9.81 3.26
C VAL A 283 -15.64 8.30 3.19
N ALA A 284 -14.94 7.71 4.16
CA ALA A 284 -14.71 6.26 4.19
C ALA A 284 -16.02 5.44 4.25
N ALA A 285 -17.04 5.96 4.96
CA ALA A 285 -18.37 5.39 4.99
C ALA A 285 -19.15 5.58 3.69
N ALA A 286 -18.94 6.67 2.93
CA ALA A 286 -19.55 6.81 1.61
C ALA A 286 -18.93 5.83 0.59
N PHE A 287 -17.60 5.65 0.61
CA PHE A 287 -16.94 4.56 -0.13
C PHE A 287 -17.50 3.18 0.25
N ALA A 288 -17.95 3.00 1.49
CA ALA A 288 -18.61 1.78 1.97
C ALA A 288 -19.95 1.48 1.35
N ALA A 289 -20.72 2.54 1.16
CA ALA A 289 -22.14 2.43 0.88
C ALA A 289 -22.39 2.03 -0.57
N ILE A 290 -21.41 2.25 -1.45
CA ILE A 290 -21.52 1.91 -2.87
C ILE A 290 -21.11 0.45 -3.08
N PRO A 291 -22.08 -0.44 -3.38
CA PRO A 291 -21.77 -1.84 -3.64
C PRO A 291 -20.92 -1.96 -4.90
N PHE A 292 -19.96 -2.86 -4.86
CA PHE A 292 -19.20 -3.22 -6.05
C PHE A 292 -20.01 -4.22 -6.89
N GLN A 293 -20.40 -3.80 -8.10
CA GLN A 293 -21.02 -4.70 -9.07
C GLN A 293 -19.93 -5.58 -9.67
N HIS A 294 -20.05 -6.90 -9.50
CA HIS A 294 -19.16 -7.86 -10.13
C HIS A 294 -19.67 -8.10 -11.54
N ASP A 295 -18.82 -7.90 -12.56
CA ASP A 295 -19.16 -8.15 -13.97
C ASP A 295 -19.25 -9.65 -14.32
N ASP A 296 -19.64 -10.51 -13.38
CA ASP A 296 -19.63 -11.96 -13.58
C ASP A 296 -21.00 -12.48 -14.02
N PRO A 297 -21.12 -13.14 -15.19
CA PRO A 297 -22.32 -13.86 -15.55
C PRO A 297 -22.43 -15.12 -14.66
N GLY A 298 -22.99 -14.98 -13.46
CA GLY A 298 -23.27 -16.11 -12.56
C GLY A 298 -23.07 -15.87 -11.06
N SER A 299 -22.70 -14.66 -10.60
CA SER A 299 -22.62 -14.40 -9.15
C SER A 299 -24.02 -14.20 -8.56
N ASP A 300 -24.54 -15.26 -7.94
CA ASP A 300 -25.78 -15.21 -7.17
C ASP A 300 -25.63 -14.22 -6.01
N ASN A 301 -26.52 -13.23 -5.95
CA ASN A 301 -26.44 -12.08 -5.06
C ASN A 301 -27.01 -12.44 -3.68
N SER A 302 -26.32 -13.34 -2.96
CA SER A 302 -26.65 -13.69 -1.58
C SER A 302 -25.53 -13.28 -0.62
N SER A 303 -25.58 -12.01 -0.22
CA SER A 303 -24.76 -11.44 0.86
C SER A 303 -25.18 -12.04 2.21
N GLY A 304 -24.76 -13.28 2.49
CA GLY A 304 -24.69 -13.83 3.85
C GLY A 304 -23.43 -13.32 4.57
N PRO A 305 -23.35 -13.41 5.91
CA PRO A 305 -22.21 -12.88 6.67
C PRO A 305 -20.91 -13.51 6.16
N VAL A 306 -19.91 -12.66 5.94
CA VAL A 306 -18.54 -12.99 5.51
C VAL A 306 -18.11 -14.30 6.18
N ARG A 307 -18.07 -15.39 5.42
CA ARG A 307 -17.43 -16.63 5.89
C ARG A 307 -15.94 -16.30 6.03
N GLN A 308 -15.41 -16.46 7.24
CA GLN A 308 -13.97 -16.50 7.45
C GLN A 308 -13.37 -17.49 6.43
N PRO A 309 -12.23 -17.18 5.80
CA PRO A 309 -11.61 -18.11 4.87
C PRO A 309 -11.36 -19.41 5.61
N VAL A 310 -12.06 -20.47 5.21
CA VAL A 310 -11.73 -21.83 5.64
C VAL A 310 -10.31 -22.04 5.15
N GLN A 311 -9.38 -22.19 6.09
CA GLN A 311 -8.00 -22.53 5.78
C GLN A 311 -8.02 -23.82 4.95
N SER A 312 -7.87 -23.68 3.64
CA SER A 312 -7.72 -24.81 2.73
C SER A 312 -6.48 -25.58 3.17
N ALA A 313 -6.58 -26.92 3.20
CA ALA A 313 -5.45 -27.80 3.51
C ALA A 313 -4.23 -27.52 2.61
N ALA A 314 -4.44 -26.95 1.42
CA ALA A 314 -3.37 -26.50 0.52
C ALA A 314 -2.67 -25.23 1.02
N ALA A 315 -3.41 -24.24 1.54
CA ALA A 315 -2.84 -23.03 2.14
C ALA A 315 -2.04 -23.32 3.43
N MET A 316 -2.51 -24.28 4.22
CA MET A 316 -1.79 -24.75 5.42
C MET A 316 -0.49 -25.49 5.06
N ARG A 317 -0.49 -26.27 3.96
CA ARG A 317 0.72 -26.92 3.43
C ARG A 317 1.69 -25.92 2.82
N ALA A 318 1.23 -24.91 2.10
CA ALA A 318 2.07 -23.85 1.54
C ALA A 318 2.76 -23.02 2.64
N ALA A 319 2.03 -22.67 3.71
CA ALA A 319 2.60 -21.97 4.86
C ALA A 319 3.66 -22.82 5.60
N ALA A 320 3.45 -24.14 5.71
CA ALA A 320 4.41 -25.06 6.32
C ALA A 320 5.69 -25.21 5.47
N VAL A 321 5.57 -25.25 4.14
CA VAL A 321 6.72 -25.32 3.22
C VAL A 321 7.53 -24.02 3.25
N LEU A 322 6.88 -22.85 3.23
CA LEU A 322 7.56 -21.55 3.33
C LEU A 322 8.29 -21.37 4.68
N SER A 323 7.70 -21.85 5.78
CA SER A 323 8.37 -21.86 7.09
C SER A 323 9.57 -22.80 7.14
N ALA A 324 9.51 -23.96 6.48
CA ALA A 324 10.62 -24.90 6.40
C ALA A 324 11.79 -24.36 5.56
N VAL A 325 11.50 -23.66 4.45
CA VAL A 325 12.51 -23.01 3.60
C VAL A 325 13.22 -21.87 4.35
N ASP A 326 12.49 -21.05 5.12
CA ASP A 326 13.10 -19.96 5.89
C ASP A 326 13.97 -20.50 7.05
N LYS A 327 13.56 -21.62 7.67
CA LYS A 327 14.33 -22.29 8.74
C LYS A 327 15.60 -22.96 8.20
N ALA A 328 15.54 -23.56 7.00
CA ALA A 328 16.70 -24.11 6.31
C ALA A 328 17.68 -23.00 5.86
N GLY A 329 17.16 -21.86 5.39
CA GLY A 329 17.97 -20.70 5.00
C GLY A 329 18.70 -20.03 6.16
N ARG A 330 18.11 -19.99 7.35
CA ARG A 330 18.77 -19.48 8.57
C ARG A 330 19.85 -20.44 9.09
N SER A 331 19.56 -21.74 9.12
CA SER A 331 20.54 -22.78 9.53
C SER A 331 21.78 -22.81 8.62
N ALA A 332 21.59 -22.65 7.30
CA ALA A 332 22.70 -22.59 6.35
C ALA A 332 23.53 -21.29 6.44
N ARG A 333 22.95 -20.19 6.93
CA ARG A 333 23.68 -18.93 7.19
C ARG A 333 24.49 -19.01 8.49
N ASP A 334 23.95 -19.60 9.54
CA ASP A 334 24.67 -19.78 10.81
C ASP A 334 25.85 -20.74 10.66
N GLN A 335 25.71 -21.83 9.89
CA GLN A 335 26.83 -22.75 9.62
C GLN A 335 27.94 -22.14 8.75
N ARG A 336 27.62 -21.16 7.90
CA ARG A 336 28.62 -20.41 7.12
C ARG A 336 29.34 -19.34 7.95
N ALA A 337 28.67 -18.77 8.96
CA ALA A 337 29.30 -17.84 9.90
C ALA A 337 30.29 -18.58 10.82
N ASP A 338 29.89 -19.73 11.38
CA ASP A 338 30.75 -20.56 12.24
C ASP A 338 31.96 -21.16 11.51
N GLY A 339 31.85 -21.41 10.19
CA GLY A 339 32.96 -21.88 9.37
C GLY A 339 34.01 -20.80 9.09
N MET A 340 33.57 -19.55 8.89
CA MET A 340 34.45 -18.42 8.58
C MET A 340 35.27 -17.99 9.81
N ASP A 341 34.69 -18.05 11.01
CA ASP A 341 35.38 -17.70 12.26
C ASP A 341 36.46 -18.73 12.64
N ARG A 342 36.34 -19.99 12.19
CA ARG A 342 37.37 -21.02 12.39
C ARG A 342 38.54 -20.92 11.42
N GLU A 343 38.32 -20.40 10.22
CA GLU A 343 39.39 -20.17 9.23
C GLU A 343 40.26 -18.95 9.58
N ILE A 344 39.70 -17.95 10.25
CA ILE A 344 40.45 -16.77 10.73
C ILE A 344 41.31 -17.10 11.97
N ALA A 345 40.93 -18.09 12.78
CA ALA A 345 41.68 -18.52 13.96
C ALA A 345 42.86 -19.48 13.68
N ALA A 346 42.94 -20.06 12.47
CA ALA A 346 43.97 -21.04 12.10
C ALA A 346 45.12 -20.45 11.24
N GLY A 347 45.06 -19.16 10.90
CA GLY A 347 46.03 -18.48 10.02
C GLY A 347 46.85 -17.36 10.67
N GLY A 348 46.90 -17.29 12.00
CA GLY A 348 47.64 -16.28 12.78
C GLY A 348 48.97 -16.78 13.33
#